data_AF-A0A259FTX2-F1
#
_entry.id   AF-A0A259FTX2-F1
#
_cell.length_a   1.000
_cell.length_b   1.000
_cell.length_c   1.000
_cell.angle_alpha   90.00
_cell.angle_beta   90.00
_cell.angle_gamma   90.00
#
_symmetry.space_group_name_H-M   'P 1'
#
loop_
_entity.id
_entity.type
_entity.pdbx_description
1 polymer ?
#
loop_
_entity_poly.entity_id
_entity_poly.type
_entity_poly.pdbx_seq_one_letter_code
_entity_poly.pdbx_strand_id
1 'polypeptide(L)'
;LPAEYEVVSQIPKLETLPPLPVLLSELQAQSPELQKAKAEVEATESRLSFEQNSRLPKLSFKAQQYNDPNFTDRLYGLVVSIPIWDFKGGQIAEAEANASRAKNQLNAQSQSLEQQLETAYKLYQMSSYQVKILDQEVVQLAGSARRIAEVSYRYGERGMLEYLDAQRTFRLARNDLIKARFDLASVVTEIQRLRATPEWIAQIESVRVGTPNI
;
A
#
# COMPACT_ATOMS: atom_id res chain seq x y z
N LEU A 1 -9.19 -28.65 -21.83
CA LEU A 1 -9.34 -28.36 -20.38
C LEU A 1 -10.02 -29.58 -19.76
N PRO A 2 -9.48 -30.18 -18.69
CA PRO A 2 -10.10 -31.34 -18.05
C PRO A 2 -11.45 -30.97 -17.43
N ALA A 3 -12.38 -31.94 -17.41
CA ALA A 3 -13.82 -31.76 -17.17
C ALA A 3 -14.22 -31.53 -15.69
N GLU A 4 -13.26 -31.37 -14.79
CA GLU A 4 -13.48 -31.35 -13.33
C GLU A 4 -12.97 -30.06 -12.65
N TYR A 5 -12.82 -28.96 -13.39
CA TYR A 5 -12.55 -27.67 -12.76
C TYR A 5 -13.84 -27.09 -12.18
N GLU A 6 -14.15 -27.48 -10.94
CA GLU A 6 -15.13 -26.77 -10.13
C GLU A 6 -14.52 -25.44 -9.73
N VAL A 7 -14.99 -24.33 -10.32
CA VAL A 7 -14.64 -22.99 -9.85
C VAL A 7 -15.23 -22.87 -8.46
N VAL A 8 -14.44 -23.20 -7.44
CA VAL A 8 -14.79 -22.93 -6.05
C VAL A 8 -14.77 -21.42 -5.92
N SER A 9 -15.92 -20.77 -6.15
CA SER A 9 -16.12 -19.37 -5.82
C SER A 9 -16.17 -19.26 -4.30
N GLN A 10 -15.01 -19.37 -3.65
CA GLN A 10 -14.85 -18.88 -2.29
C GLN A 10 -15.06 -17.38 -2.38
N ILE A 11 -16.27 -16.94 -2.07
CA ILE A 11 -16.54 -15.54 -1.79
C ILE A 11 -15.63 -15.24 -0.58
N PRO A 12 -14.55 -14.45 -0.74
CA PRO A 12 -13.65 -14.19 0.36
C PRO A 12 -14.49 -13.66 1.51
N LYS A 13 -14.34 -14.30 2.67
CA LYS A 13 -15.04 -13.88 3.89
C LYS A 13 -14.58 -12.46 4.14
N LEU A 14 -15.49 -11.50 3.97
CA LEU A 14 -15.20 -10.08 4.13
C LEU A 14 -14.71 -9.86 5.56
N GLU A 15 -13.40 -9.76 5.73
CA GLU A 15 -12.82 -9.37 7.00
C GLU A 15 -13.28 -7.95 7.32
N THR A 16 -13.77 -7.76 8.54
CA THR A 16 -14.17 -6.45 9.01
C THR A 16 -12.92 -5.60 9.18
N LEU A 17 -12.77 -4.57 8.34
CA LEU A 17 -11.65 -3.65 8.46
C LEU A 17 -11.70 -2.90 9.80
N PRO A 18 -10.55 -2.68 10.45
CA PRO A 18 -10.48 -1.87 11.65
C PRO A 18 -10.80 -0.40 11.33
N PRO A 19 -11.10 0.42 12.36
CA PRO A 19 -11.42 1.83 12.18
C PRO A 19 -10.27 2.62 11.53
N LEU A 20 -10.62 3.64 10.75
CA LEU A 20 -9.68 4.53 10.05
C LEU A 20 -8.49 5.02 10.91
N PRO A 21 -8.65 5.44 12.18
CA PRO A 21 -7.51 5.87 13.01
C PRO A 21 -6.45 4.79 13.22
N VAL A 22 -6.87 3.52 13.34
CA VAL A 22 -5.95 2.38 13.47
C VAL A 22 -5.20 2.18 12.16
N LEU A 23 -5.92 2.22 11.03
CA LEU A 23 -5.34 2.08 9.70
C LEU A 23 -4.29 3.17 9.40
N LEU A 24 -4.54 4.42 9.81
CA LEU A 24 -3.59 5.52 9.65
C LEU A 24 -2.32 5.30 10.50
N SER A 25 -2.48 4.83 11.74
CA SER A 25 -1.33 4.56 12.61
C SER A 25 -0.44 3.43 12.07
N GLU A 26 -1.05 2.38 11.51
CA GLU A 26 -0.33 1.27 10.88
C GLU A 26 0.39 1.71 9.60
N LEU A 27 -0.27 2.51 8.76
CA LEU A 27 0.32 3.09 7.55
C LEU A 27 1.59 3.89 7.89
N GLN A 28 1.54 4.75 8.92
CA GLN A 28 2.69 5.54 9.34
C GLN A 28 3.85 4.69 9.89
N ALA A 29 3.54 3.57 10.55
CA ALA A 29 4.53 2.69 11.15
C ALA A 29 5.16 1.72 10.14
N GLN A 30 4.37 1.19 9.20
CA GLN A 30 4.76 0.05 8.37
C GLN A 30 4.97 0.38 6.89
N SER A 31 4.58 1.58 6.40
CA SER A 31 4.69 1.91 4.98
C SER A 31 6.15 1.92 4.49
N PRO A 32 6.54 1.04 3.54
CA PRO A 32 7.88 1.03 2.95
C PRO A 32 8.17 2.32 2.18
N GLU A 33 7.14 2.94 1.60
CA GLU A 33 7.28 4.21 0.86
C GLU A 33 7.69 5.34 1.81
N LEU A 34 7.09 5.42 2.99
CA LEU A 34 7.47 6.40 4.01
C LEU A 34 8.86 6.12 4.61
N GLN A 35 9.23 4.85 4.78
CA GLN A 35 10.57 4.50 5.23
C GLN A 35 11.64 4.92 4.21
N LYS A 36 11.40 4.66 2.91
CA LYS A 36 12.28 5.12 1.84
C LYS A 36 12.42 6.64 1.82
N ALA A 37 11.30 7.36 1.95
CA ALA A 37 11.30 8.82 1.98
C ALA A 37 12.04 9.39 3.20
N LYS A 38 11.88 8.77 4.38
CA LYS A 38 12.64 9.13 5.59
C LYS A 38 14.14 8.91 5.40
N ALA A 39 14.54 7.79 4.81
CA ALA A 39 15.94 7.50 4.51
C ALA A 39 16.53 8.50 3.50
N GLU A 40 15.74 8.97 2.54
CA GLU A 40 16.15 10.02 1.60
C GLU A 40 16.38 11.36 2.31
N VAL A 41 15.50 11.74 3.24
CA VAL A 41 15.70 12.93 4.10
C VAL A 41 17.00 12.80 4.90
N GLU A 42 17.20 11.67 5.59
CA GLU A 42 18.42 11.44 6.38
C GLU A 42 19.70 11.49 5.53
N ALA A 43 19.66 10.95 4.31
CA ALA A 43 20.77 11.02 3.36
C ALA A 43 21.07 12.47 2.94
N THR A 44 20.03 13.29 2.69
CA THR A 44 20.22 14.71 2.35
C THR A 44 20.72 15.54 3.53
N GLU A 45 20.26 15.27 4.74
CA GLU A 45 20.74 15.92 5.98
C GLU A 45 22.21 15.56 6.27
N SER A 46 22.59 14.29 6.05
CA SER A 46 23.98 13.83 6.15
C SER A 46 24.88 14.53 5.12
N ARG A 47 24.36 14.78 3.91
CA ARG A 47 25.09 15.52 2.87
C ARG A 47 25.23 17.00 3.22
N LEU A 48 24.20 17.62 3.79
CA LEU A 48 24.26 19.00 4.29
C LEU A 48 25.32 19.13 5.38
N SER A 49 25.33 18.24 6.36
CA SER A 49 26.33 18.25 7.44
C SER A 49 27.75 17.99 6.92
N PHE A 50 27.93 17.16 5.89
CA PHE A 50 29.22 16.99 5.22
C PHE A 50 29.71 18.29 4.53
N GLU A 51 28.83 19.00 3.82
CA GLU A 51 29.20 20.27 3.17
C GLU A 51 29.46 21.38 4.19
N GLN A 52 28.72 21.41 5.30
CA GLN A 52 28.99 22.31 6.43
C GLN A 52 30.36 22.02 7.06
N ASN A 53 30.68 20.75 7.30
CA ASN A 53 31.97 20.33 7.85
C ASN A 53 33.13 20.50 6.87
N SER A 54 32.87 20.62 5.57
CA SER A 54 33.92 20.92 4.58
C SER A 54 34.53 22.32 4.74
N ARG A 55 33.96 23.17 5.60
CA ARG A 55 34.59 24.43 6.07
C ARG A 55 35.74 24.19 7.05
N LEU A 56 35.80 23.01 7.68
CA LEU A 56 36.84 22.66 8.64
C LEU A 56 38.12 22.20 7.91
N PRO A 57 39.31 22.39 8.52
CA PRO A 57 40.55 21.85 8.00
C PRO A 57 40.47 20.33 7.79
N LYS A 58 40.92 19.86 6.63
CA LYS A 58 41.01 18.42 6.34
C LYS A 58 42.39 17.92 6.72
N LEU A 59 42.44 16.92 7.61
CA LEU A 59 43.65 16.19 7.96
C LEU A 59 43.72 14.91 7.13
N SER A 60 44.83 14.67 6.45
CA SER A 60 45.06 13.48 5.65
C SER A 60 46.42 12.88 5.95
N PHE A 61 46.47 11.59 6.25
CA PHE A 61 47.72 10.86 6.44
C PHE A 61 48.11 10.19 5.12
N LYS A 62 49.35 10.37 4.68
CA LYS A 62 49.91 9.76 3.48
C LYS A 62 51.06 8.85 3.89
N ALA A 63 51.01 7.60 3.45
CA ALA A 63 52.10 6.64 3.55
C ALA A 63 52.40 6.12 2.15
N GLN A 64 53.64 6.25 1.70
CA GLN A 64 54.05 5.81 0.37
C GLN A 64 55.38 5.07 0.46
N GLN A 65 55.49 3.94 -0.22
CA GLN A 65 56.73 3.19 -0.32
C GLN A 65 57.17 3.14 -1.78
N TYR A 66 58.39 3.58 -2.04
CA TYR A 66 59.05 3.46 -3.33
C TYR A 66 60.06 2.31 -3.27
N ASN A 67 59.93 1.35 -4.18
CA ASN A 67 60.89 0.27 -4.36
C ASN A 67 61.60 0.49 -5.70
N ASP A 68 62.86 0.91 -5.65
CA ASP A 68 63.77 0.96 -6.80
C ASP A 68 64.78 -0.20 -6.67
N PRO A 69 65.40 -0.72 -7.75
CA PRO A 69 66.32 -1.85 -7.70
C PRO A 69 67.54 -1.65 -6.79
N ASN A 70 67.89 -0.40 -6.50
CA ASN A 70 69.06 -0.04 -5.68
C ASN A 70 68.71 0.43 -4.27
N PHE A 71 67.48 0.89 -3.99
CA PHE A 71 67.07 1.39 -2.66
C PHE A 71 65.54 1.28 -2.43
N THR A 72 65.15 1.10 -1.17
CA THR A 72 63.75 1.16 -0.72
C THR A 72 63.54 2.39 0.14
N ASP A 73 62.65 3.28 -0.26
CA ASP A 73 62.27 4.49 0.47
C ASP A 73 60.85 4.40 1.00
N ARG A 74 60.64 4.84 2.25
CA ARG A 74 59.32 4.93 2.90
C ARG A 74 59.08 6.36 3.36
N LEU A 75 58.01 6.95 2.85
CA LEU A 75 57.58 8.30 3.19
C LEU A 75 56.28 8.24 3.98
N TYR A 76 56.28 8.83 5.17
CA TYR A 76 55.08 9.09 5.96
C TYR A 76 54.93 10.59 6.09
N GLY A 77 53.75 11.12 5.76
CA GLY A 77 53.48 12.55 5.77
C GLY A 77 52.06 12.83 6.26
N LEU A 78 51.93 13.88 7.07
CA LEU A 78 50.64 14.43 7.46
C LEU A 78 50.37 15.65 6.58
N VAL A 79 49.22 15.70 5.91
CA VAL A 79 48.80 16.82 5.07
C VAL A 79 47.59 17.47 5.71
N VAL A 80 47.69 18.77 6.00
CA VAL A 80 46.57 19.58 6.48
C VAL A 80 46.16 20.53 5.35
N SER A 81 44.94 20.41 4.85
CA SER A 81 44.36 21.38 3.91
C SER A 81 43.42 22.32 4.63
N ILE A 82 43.74 23.62 4.62
CA ILE A 82 42.94 24.69 5.24
C ILE A 82 42.33 25.55 4.12
N PRO A 83 40.99 25.58 3.95
CA PRO A 83 40.36 26.50 3.03
C PRO A 83 40.43 27.93 3.59
N ILE A 84 41.07 28.83 2.85
CA ILE A 84 41.33 30.21 3.30
C ILE A 84 40.33 31.24 2.75
N TRP A 85 39.75 30.99 1.56
CA TRP A 85 38.86 31.96 0.87
C TRP A 85 37.63 31.33 0.16
N ASP A 86 37.51 30.00 0.11
CA ASP A 86 36.35 29.32 -0.50
C ASP A 86 35.45 28.72 0.57
N PHE A 87 34.50 29.52 1.04
CA PHE A 87 33.55 29.11 2.09
C PHE A 87 32.42 28.20 1.58
N LYS A 88 32.49 27.72 0.33
CA LYS A 88 31.52 26.79 -0.28
C LYS A 88 30.04 27.17 -0.05
N GLY A 89 29.76 28.47 0.08
CA GLY A 89 28.44 28.96 0.50
C GLY A 89 27.32 28.54 -0.43
N GLY A 90 27.60 28.51 -1.74
CA GLY A 90 26.66 28.02 -2.76
C GLY A 90 26.33 26.54 -2.60
N GLN A 91 27.33 25.68 -2.38
CA GLN A 91 27.12 24.23 -2.18
C GLN A 91 26.32 23.95 -0.90
N ILE A 92 26.53 24.74 0.14
CA ILE A 92 25.79 24.62 1.40
C ILE A 92 24.35 25.10 1.24
N ALA A 93 24.11 26.24 0.57
CA ALA A 93 22.77 26.71 0.28
C ALA A 93 22.00 25.74 -0.63
N GLU A 94 22.69 25.11 -1.59
CA GLU A 94 22.12 24.06 -2.43
C GLU A 94 21.78 22.80 -1.60
N ALA A 95 22.69 22.36 -0.72
CA ALA A 95 22.45 21.21 0.15
C ALA A 95 21.30 21.47 1.15
N GLU A 96 21.18 22.69 1.66
CA GLU A 96 20.08 23.12 2.55
C GLU A 96 18.74 23.13 1.80
N ALA A 97 18.72 23.69 0.59
CA ALA A 97 17.55 23.66 -0.28
C ALA A 97 17.14 22.22 -0.63
N ASN A 98 18.11 21.33 -0.87
CA ASN A 98 17.86 19.92 -1.14
C ASN A 98 17.30 19.17 0.09
N ALA A 99 17.83 19.41 1.28
CA ALA A 99 17.29 18.83 2.52
C ALA A 99 15.86 19.33 2.81
N SER A 100 15.61 20.64 2.63
CA SER A 100 14.27 21.21 2.74
C SER A 100 13.30 20.61 1.71
N ARG A 101 13.75 20.42 0.47
CA ARG A 101 12.97 19.76 -0.59
C ARG A 101 12.63 18.32 -0.21
N ALA A 102 13.60 17.53 0.25
CA ALA A 102 13.38 16.14 0.67
C ALA A 102 12.36 16.07 1.82
N LYS A 103 12.44 16.97 2.80
CA LYS A 103 11.48 17.05 3.91
C LYS A 103 10.06 17.40 3.44
N ASN A 104 9.94 18.36 2.52
CA ASN A 104 8.65 18.72 1.93
C ASN A 104 8.08 17.56 1.12
N GLN A 105 8.92 16.81 0.41
CA GLN A 105 8.51 15.64 -0.35
C GLN A 105 8.03 14.51 0.56
N LEU A 106 8.71 14.26 1.69
CA LEU A 106 8.24 13.33 2.72
C LEU A 106 6.85 13.72 3.23
N ASN A 107 6.65 14.99 3.58
CA ASN A 107 5.36 15.48 4.08
C ASN A 107 4.26 15.34 3.02
N ALA A 108 4.54 15.71 1.77
CA ALA A 108 3.60 15.58 0.65
C ALA A 108 3.23 14.11 0.39
N GLN A 109 4.19 13.19 0.46
CA GLN A 109 3.93 11.76 0.31
C GLN A 109 3.10 11.21 1.47
N SER A 110 3.41 11.58 2.72
CA SER A 110 2.61 11.20 3.88
C SER A 110 1.16 11.66 3.75
N GLN A 111 0.94 12.92 3.37
CA GLN A 111 -0.39 13.46 3.19
C GLN A 111 -1.13 12.81 2.01
N SER A 112 -0.42 12.50 0.92
CA SER A 112 -1.01 11.81 -0.22
C SER A 112 -1.47 10.39 0.16
N LEU A 113 -0.66 9.65 0.91
CA LEU A 113 -1.01 8.30 1.36
C LEU A 113 -2.18 8.30 2.35
N GLU A 114 -2.19 9.25 3.28
CA GLU A 114 -3.32 9.47 4.19
C GLU A 114 -4.61 9.76 3.41
N GLN A 115 -4.56 10.68 2.44
CA GLN A 115 -5.71 10.99 1.60
C GLN A 115 -6.20 9.80 0.77
N GLN A 116 -5.29 8.99 0.24
CA GLN A 116 -5.62 7.76 -0.48
C GLN A 116 -6.34 6.76 0.43
N LEU A 117 -5.84 6.56 1.65
CA LEU A 117 -6.44 5.66 2.63
C LEU A 117 -7.83 6.13 3.07
N GLU A 118 -7.99 7.43 3.36
CA GLU A 118 -9.30 8.01 3.69
C GLU A 118 -10.32 7.81 2.56
N THR A 119 -9.87 8.00 1.32
CA THR A 119 -10.73 7.85 0.13
C THR A 119 -11.14 6.39 -0.04
N ALA A 120 -10.19 5.47 0.06
CA ALA A 120 -10.46 4.03 0.02
C ALA A 120 -11.41 3.60 1.16
N TYR A 121 -11.24 4.14 2.36
CA TYR A 121 -12.11 3.84 3.49
C TYR A 121 -13.55 4.35 3.29
N LYS A 122 -13.72 5.55 2.73
CA LYS A 122 -15.06 6.06 2.36
C LYS A 122 -15.73 5.16 1.31
N LEU A 123 -14.96 4.72 0.30
CA LEU A 123 -15.45 3.77 -0.70
C LEU A 123 -15.85 2.43 -0.07
N TYR A 124 -15.09 1.95 0.92
CA TYR A 124 -15.43 0.73 1.67
C TYR A 124 -16.76 0.89 2.41
N GLN A 125 -16.97 2.02 3.09
CA GLN A 125 -18.23 2.30 3.79
C GLN A 125 -19.41 2.32 2.82
N MET A 126 -19.26 2.99 1.66
CA MET A 126 -20.30 3.05 0.64
C MET A 126 -20.61 1.67 0.04
N SER A 127 -19.59 0.91 -0.32
CA SER A 127 -19.74 -0.42 -0.93
C SER A 127 -20.32 -1.43 0.07
N SER A 128 -19.90 -1.38 1.34
CA SER A 128 -20.47 -2.21 2.41
C SER A 128 -21.95 -1.89 2.63
N TYR A 129 -22.31 -0.62 2.64
CA TYR A 129 -23.71 -0.20 2.70
C TYR A 129 -24.52 -0.69 1.49
N GLN A 130 -23.97 -0.59 0.28
CA GLN A 130 -24.63 -1.08 -0.94
C GLN A 130 -24.88 -2.59 -0.91
N VAL A 131 -23.89 -3.38 -0.48
CA VAL A 131 -24.05 -4.83 -0.30
C VAL A 131 -25.15 -5.12 0.71
N LYS A 132 -25.19 -4.39 1.83
CA LYS A 132 -26.22 -4.57 2.86
C LYS A 132 -27.62 -4.30 2.32
N ILE A 133 -27.82 -3.19 1.59
CA ILE A 133 -29.13 -2.83 1.01
C ILE A 133 -29.57 -3.84 -0.06
N LEU A 134 -28.66 -4.24 -0.96
CA LEU A 134 -28.97 -5.22 -1.99
C LEU A 134 -29.36 -6.58 -1.39
N ASP A 135 -28.64 -7.03 -0.36
CA ASP A 135 -28.87 -8.32 0.30
C ASP A 135 -30.15 -8.34 1.15
N GLN A 136 -30.38 -7.28 1.93
CA GLN A 136 -31.48 -7.23 2.91
C GLN A 136 -32.80 -6.72 2.33
N GLU A 137 -32.77 -5.85 1.31
CA GLU A 137 -33.97 -5.23 0.77
C GLU A 137 -34.25 -5.73 -0.65
N VAL A 138 -33.35 -5.48 -1.60
CA VAL A 138 -33.63 -5.67 -3.03
C VAL A 138 -33.79 -7.15 -3.39
N VAL A 139 -32.86 -8.00 -2.98
CA VAL A 139 -32.91 -9.44 -3.26
C VAL A 139 -34.07 -10.11 -2.52
N GLN A 140 -34.36 -9.70 -1.28
CA GLN A 140 -35.49 -10.25 -0.50
C GLN A 140 -36.84 -9.86 -1.11
N LEU A 141 -36.99 -8.60 -1.53
CA LEU A 141 -38.21 -8.11 -2.18
C LEU A 141 -38.44 -8.82 -3.53
N ALA A 142 -37.42 -8.89 -4.38
CA ALA A 142 -37.50 -9.59 -5.66
C ALA A 142 -37.76 -11.10 -5.49
N GLY A 143 -37.19 -11.72 -4.45
CA GLY A 143 -37.44 -13.13 -4.11
C GLY A 143 -38.88 -13.37 -3.67
N SER A 144 -39.44 -12.45 -2.90
CA SER A 144 -40.84 -12.49 -2.46
C SER A 144 -41.80 -12.30 -3.65
N ALA A 145 -41.53 -11.33 -4.53
CA ALA A 145 -42.30 -11.10 -5.74
C ALA A 145 -42.30 -12.32 -6.67
N ARG A 146 -41.14 -12.96 -6.87
CA ARG A 146 -41.03 -14.21 -7.63
C ARG A 146 -41.89 -15.32 -7.02
N ARG A 147 -41.90 -15.45 -5.69
CA ARG A 147 -42.71 -16.47 -4.99
C ARG A 147 -44.20 -16.21 -5.16
N ILE A 148 -44.65 -14.96 -5.07
CA ILE A 148 -46.05 -14.58 -5.31
C ILE A 148 -46.46 -14.90 -6.75
N ALA A 149 -45.65 -14.52 -7.73
CA ALA A 149 -45.93 -14.79 -9.14
C ALA A 149 -45.96 -16.30 -9.45
N GLU A 150 -45.07 -17.08 -8.84
CA GLU A 150 -45.06 -18.55 -8.95
C GLU A 150 -46.35 -19.17 -8.42
N VAL A 151 -46.84 -18.68 -7.29
CA VAL A 151 -48.11 -19.14 -6.69
C VAL A 151 -49.28 -18.78 -7.61
N SER A 152 -49.44 -17.51 -8.00
CA SER A 152 -50.54 -17.08 -8.88
C SER A 152 -50.54 -17.80 -10.24
N TYR A 153 -49.37 -18.12 -10.80
CA TYR A 153 -49.27 -18.93 -12.03
C TYR A 153 -49.80 -20.35 -11.83
N ARG A 154 -49.44 -21.01 -10.72
CA ARG A 154 -49.92 -22.38 -10.42
C ARG A 154 -51.44 -22.44 -10.21
N TYR A 155 -52.04 -21.37 -9.72
CA TYR A 155 -53.50 -21.26 -9.55
C TYR A 155 -54.23 -20.73 -10.80
N GLY A 156 -53.50 -20.39 -11.87
CA GLY A 156 -54.08 -19.88 -13.11
C GLY A 156 -54.57 -18.42 -13.05
N GLU A 157 -54.27 -17.69 -11.97
CA GLU A 157 -54.66 -16.29 -11.77
C GLU A 157 -53.76 -15.31 -12.54
N ARG A 158 -52.53 -15.72 -12.86
CA ARG A 158 -51.55 -14.96 -13.66
C ARG A 158 -50.94 -15.84 -14.76
N GLY A 159 -50.58 -15.22 -15.88
CA GLY A 159 -49.96 -15.87 -17.02
C GLY A 159 -48.48 -16.22 -16.80
N MET A 160 -47.98 -17.22 -17.55
CA MET A 160 -46.58 -17.67 -17.50
C MET A 160 -45.56 -16.53 -17.72
N LEU A 161 -45.91 -15.53 -18.52
CA LEU A 161 -45.04 -14.38 -18.80
C LEU A 161 -44.72 -13.56 -17.56
N GLU A 162 -45.68 -13.38 -16.64
CA GLU A 162 -45.50 -12.60 -15.41
C GLU A 162 -44.59 -13.33 -14.42
N TYR A 163 -44.67 -14.66 -14.36
CA TYR A 163 -43.74 -15.48 -13.59
C TYR A 163 -42.30 -15.37 -14.15
N LEU A 164 -42.14 -15.45 -15.47
CA LEU A 164 -40.83 -15.34 -16.11
C LEU A 164 -40.21 -13.96 -15.91
N ASP A 165 -41.02 -12.89 -15.95
CA ASP A 165 -40.55 -11.53 -15.67
C ASP A 165 -40.11 -11.36 -14.20
N ALA A 166 -40.88 -11.89 -13.25
CA ALA A 166 -40.50 -11.90 -11.84
C ALA A 166 -39.22 -12.72 -11.59
N GLN A 167 -39.07 -13.87 -12.27
CA GLN A 167 -37.85 -14.68 -12.20
C GLN A 167 -36.64 -13.94 -12.80
N ARG A 168 -36.83 -13.24 -13.92
CA ARG A 168 -35.80 -12.40 -14.53
C ARG A 168 -35.36 -11.31 -13.56
N THR A 169 -36.30 -10.58 -12.96
CA THR A 169 -36.02 -9.51 -12.00
C THR A 169 -35.25 -10.03 -10.78
N PHE A 170 -35.65 -11.18 -10.22
CA PHE A 170 -34.91 -11.82 -9.13
C PHE A 170 -33.47 -12.21 -9.51
N ARG A 171 -33.27 -12.75 -10.72
CA ARG A 171 -31.93 -13.09 -11.22
C ARG A 171 -31.06 -11.85 -11.42
N LEU A 172 -31.63 -10.74 -11.90
CA LEU A 172 -30.93 -9.46 -12.02
C LEU A 172 -30.50 -8.94 -10.65
N ALA A 173 -31.41 -8.88 -9.67
CA ALA A 173 -31.09 -8.46 -8.31
C ALA A 173 -29.97 -9.30 -7.66
N ARG A 174 -29.97 -10.62 -7.86
CA ARG A 174 -28.88 -11.48 -7.40
C ARG A 174 -27.56 -11.19 -8.10
N ASN A 175 -27.58 -10.90 -9.41
CA ASN A 175 -26.38 -10.55 -10.15
C ASN A 175 -25.78 -9.22 -9.64
N ASP A 176 -26.62 -8.23 -9.36
CA ASP A 176 -26.20 -6.94 -8.81
C ASP A 176 -25.58 -7.10 -7.41
N LEU A 177 -26.13 -7.96 -6.56
CA LEU A 177 -25.51 -8.30 -5.27
C LEU A 177 -24.13 -8.95 -5.44
N ILE A 178 -23.98 -9.87 -6.39
CA ILE A 178 -22.69 -10.52 -6.66
C ILE A 178 -21.64 -9.48 -7.09
N LYS A 179 -22.02 -8.56 -7.99
CA LYS A 179 -21.16 -7.45 -8.40
C LYS A 179 -20.76 -6.56 -7.23
N ALA A 180 -21.74 -6.13 -6.42
CA ALA A 180 -21.46 -5.28 -5.27
C ALA A 180 -20.51 -5.94 -4.26
N ARG A 181 -20.62 -7.26 -4.05
CA ARG A 181 -19.67 -8.01 -3.20
C ARG A 181 -18.27 -8.07 -3.79
N PHE A 182 -18.15 -8.18 -5.10
CA PHE A 182 -16.86 -8.13 -5.80
C PHE A 182 -16.22 -6.74 -5.72
N ASP A 183 -17.02 -5.68 -5.88
CA ASP A 183 -16.56 -4.30 -5.73
C ASP A 183 -16.05 -4.06 -4.30
N LEU A 184 -16.79 -4.55 -3.29
CA LEU A 184 -16.36 -4.46 -1.89
C LEU A 184 -15.03 -5.19 -1.64
N ALA A 185 -14.88 -6.41 -2.17
CA ALA A 185 -13.63 -7.16 -2.05
C ALA A 185 -12.45 -6.45 -2.71
N SER A 186 -12.68 -5.81 -3.86
CA SER A 186 -11.66 -5.00 -4.55
C SER A 186 -11.23 -3.80 -3.69
N VAL A 187 -12.17 -3.10 -3.05
CA VAL A 187 -11.85 -1.98 -2.15
C VAL A 187 -11.06 -2.44 -0.92
N VAL A 188 -11.44 -3.58 -0.32
CA VAL A 188 -10.68 -4.16 0.81
C VAL A 188 -9.25 -4.49 0.39
N THR A 189 -9.08 -5.09 -0.79
CA THR A 189 -7.75 -5.42 -1.35
C THR A 189 -6.91 -4.16 -1.57
N GLU A 190 -7.52 -3.06 -2.05
CA GLU A 190 -6.82 -1.78 -2.21
C GLU A 190 -6.37 -1.19 -0.87
N ILE A 191 -7.20 -1.28 0.17
CA ILE A 191 -6.83 -0.85 1.53
C ILE A 191 -5.66 -1.70 2.07
N GLN A 192 -5.67 -3.01 1.85
CA GLN A 192 -4.56 -3.89 2.23
C GLN A 192 -3.27 -3.54 1.47
N ARG A 193 -3.37 -3.25 0.17
CA ARG A 193 -2.24 -2.79 -0.65
C ARG A 193 -1.63 -1.51 -0.09
N LEU A 194 -2.46 -0.53 0.27
CA LEU A 194 -2.01 0.74 0.85
C LEU A 194 -1.35 0.57 2.23
N ARG A 195 -1.85 -0.37 3.04
CA ARG A 195 -1.23 -0.72 4.33
C ARG A 195 0.12 -1.43 4.19
N ALA A 196 0.50 -1.84 2.98
CA ALA A 196 1.64 -2.71 2.72
C ALA A 196 1.67 -3.95 3.65
N THR A 197 0.48 -4.43 4.02
CA THR A 197 0.25 -5.73 4.66
C THR A 197 -0.45 -6.63 3.66
N PRO A 198 0.26 -7.15 2.65
CA PRO A 198 -0.32 -8.19 1.83
C PRO A 198 -0.54 -9.42 2.71
N GLU A 199 -1.74 -9.98 2.70
CA GLU A 199 -2.01 -11.28 3.32
C GLU A 199 -1.00 -12.35 2.84
N TRP A 200 -0.47 -12.23 1.61
CA TRP A 200 0.58 -13.14 1.11
C TRP A 200 1.90 -13.03 1.89
N ILE A 201 2.26 -11.87 2.44
CA ILE A 201 3.45 -11.74 3.30
C ILE A 201 3.21 -12.49 4.62
N ALA A 202 2.04 -12.30 5.23
CA ALA A 202 1.64 -13.05 6.42
C ALA A 202 1.52 -14.57 6.17
N GLN A 203 1.10 -14.96 4.96
CA GLN A 203 0.99 -16.37 4.57
C GLN A 203 2.35 -17.02 4.27
N ILE A 204 3.33 -16.27 3.75
CA ILE A 204 4.72 -16.77 3.64
C ILE A 204 5.34 -16.93 5.03
N GLU A 205 5.03 -16.02 5.95
CA GLU A 205 5.55 -16.08 7.32
C GLU A 205 4.92 -17.25 8.10
N SER A 206 3.62 -17.51 7.95
CA SER A 206 2.95 -18.68 8.55
C SER A 206 3.40 -20.01 7.96
N VAL A 207 3.66 -20.07 6.64
CA VAL A 207 4.23 -21.26 5.98
C VAL A 207 5.68 -21.52 6.44
N ARG A 208 6.44 -20.49 6.80
CA ARG A 208 7.81 -20.63 7.34
C ARG A 208 7.85 -21.12 8.79
N VAL A 209 6.78 -20.89 9.57
CA VAL A 209 6.68 -21.29 10.99
C VAL A 209 6.05 -22.68 11.17
N GLY A 210 5.59 -23.32 10.08
CA GLY A 210 5.18 -24.73 10.06
C GLY A 210 6.38 -25.68 10.19
N THR A 211 6.93 -25.80 11.41
CA THR A 211 7.81 -26.92 11.77
C THR A 211 7.02 -28.24 11.68
N PRO A 212 7.58 -29.30 11.08
CA PRO A 212 6.92 -30.60 11.03
C PRO A 212 6.93 -31.18 12.45
N ASN A 213 5.74 -31.34 13.03
CA ASN A 213 5.58 -32.14 14.23
C ASN A 213 5.71 -33.60 13.82
N ILE A 214 6.75 -34.27 14.34
CA ILE A 214 6.97 -35.73 14.25
C ILE A 214 6.10 -36.40 15.32
#